data_AF-A0A501PQQ4-F1
#
_entry.id   AF-A0A501PQQ4-F1
#
_cell.length_a   1.000
_cell.length_b   1.000
_cell.length_c   1.000
_cell.angle_alpha   90.00
_cell.angle_beta   90.00
_cell.angle_gamma   90.00
#
_symmetry.space_group_name_H-M   'P 1'
#
loop_
_entity.id
_entity.type
_entity.pdbx_description
1 polymer ?
#
loop_
_entity_poly.entity_id
_entity_poly.type
_entity_poly.pdbx_seq_one_letter_code
_entity_poly.pdbx_strand_id
1 'polypeptide(L)'
;MTKGIDGMIRLHKWQLDEKRRQLTELETMRDDLLAKKDQLAAQLVSEQEKVASSQVVDISYANFAAAITQRQEKLDESLVEIEASIEEMKDQVAESFKELKKYEVVEQRERERQRAKENRRQQAELDELAIQMHRRNNMRAG
;
A
#
# COMPACT_ATOMS: atom_id res chain seq x y z
N MET A 1 -12.62 27.57 -1.12
CA MET A 1 -11.50 26.94 -1.85
C MET A 1 -11.34 25.48 -1.41
N THR A 2 -12.34 24.63 -1.66
CA THR A 2 -12.39 23.23 -1.17
C THR A 2 -12.23 22.19 -2.30
N LYS A 3 -12.62 22.53 -3.55
CA LYS A 3 -12.54 21.62 -4.70
C LYS A 3 -11.11 21.21 -5.09
N GLY A 4 -10.11 22.06 -4.85
CA GLY A 4 -8.72 21.78 -5.21
C GLY A 4 -8.07 20.71 -4.33
N ILE A 5 -8.29 20.78 -3.01
CA ILE A 5 -7.70 19.84 -2.04
C ILE A 5 -8.34 18.46 -2.16
N ASP A 6 -9.66 18.39 -2.34
CA ASP A 6 -10.36 17.11 -2.57
C ASP A 6 -9.87 16.39 -3.85
N GLY A 7 -9.61 17.14 -4.92
CA GLY A 7 -9.01 16.59 -6.13
C GLY A 7 -7.62 16.01 -5.90
N MET A 8 -6.77 16.70 -5.13
CA MET A 8 -5.43 16.22 -4.78
C MET A 8 -5.48 14.98 -3.90
N ILE A 9 -6.39 14.92 -2.91
CA ILE A 9 -6.58 13.72 -2.07
C ILE A 9 -6.96 12.52 -2.93
N ARG A 10 -7.88 12.69 -3.89
CA ARG A 10 -8.28 11.60 -4.80
C ARG A 10 -7.11 11.14 -5.68
N LEU A 11 -6.32 12.07 -6.21
CA LEU A 11 -5.14 11.73 -7.00
C LEU A 11 -4.12 10.93 -6.16
N HIS A 12 -3.81 11.38 -4.95
CA HIS A 12 -2.85 10.70 -4.08
C HIS A 12 -3.35 9.34 -3.56
N LYS A 13 -4.65 9.17 -3.36
CA LYS A 13 -5.25 7.85 -3.07
C LYS A 13 -5.04 6.89 -4.23
N TRP A 14 -5.36 7.33 -5.45
CA TRP A 14 -5.16 6.52 -6.64
C TRP A 14 -3.67 6.14 -6.84
N GLN A 15 -2.75 7.09 -6.63
CA GLN A 15 -1.31 6.82 -6.69
C GLN A 15 -0.85 5.80 -5.63
N LEU A 16 -1.36 5.91 -4.40
CA LEU A 16 -1.07 4.95 -3.34
C LEU A 16 -1.60 3.55 -3.68
N ASP A 17 -2.81 3.46 -4.21
CA ASP A 17 -3.42 2.19 -4.60
C ASP A 17 -2.67 1.53 -5.76
N GLU A 18 -2.21 2.32 -6.74
CA GLU A 18 -1.39 1.80 -7.84
C GLU A 18 -0.04 1.26 -7.35
N LYS A 19 0.64 1.97 -6.43
CA LYS A 19 1.89 1.46 -5.84
C LYS A 19 1.69 0.21 -5.02
N ARG A 20 0.58 0.12 -4.29
CA ARG A 20 0.21 -1.11 -3.56
C ARG A 20 -0.03 -2.28 -4.52
N ARG A 21 -0.68 -2.02 -5.66
CA ARG A 21 -0.87 -3.03 -6.71
C ARG A 21 0.47 -3.53 -7.25
N GLN A 22 1.41 -2.63 -7.52
CA GLN A 22 2.77 -2.97 -7.95
C GLN A 22 3.52 -3.78 -6.89
N LEU A 23 3.40 -3.42 -5.62
CA LEU A 23 3.97 -4.20 -4.52
C LEU A 23 3.43 -5.64 -4.51
N THR A 24 2.11 -5.80 -4.60
CA THR A 24 1.47 -7.13 -4.64
C THR A 24 1.95 -7.95 -5.84
N GLU A 25 2.17 -7.32 -7.00
CA GLU A 25 2.69 -7.99 -8.19
C GLU A 25 4.12 -8.51 -7.98
N LEU A 26 4.99 -7.71 -7.35
CA LEU A 26 6.34 -8.15 -6.98
C LEU A 26 6.32 -9.29 -5.95
N GLU A 27 5.46 -9.20 -4.94
CA GLU A 27 5.29 -10.26 -3.94
C GLU A 27 4.79 -11.56 -4.56
N THR A 28 3.86 -11.47 -5.51
CA THR A 28 3.38 -12.63 -6.29
C THR A 28 4.51 -13.26 -7.09
N MET A 29 5.33 -12.44 -7.76
CA MET A 29 6.46 -12.93 -8.55
C MET A 29 7.53 -13.59 -7.65
N ARG A 30 7.77 -13.08 -6.44
CA ARG A 30 8.64 -13.75 -5.45
C ARG A 30 8.08 -15.11 -5.07
N ASP A 31 6.79 -15.18 -4.77
CA ASP A 31 6.14 -16.44 -4.36
C ASP A 31 6.19 -17.48 -5.50
N ASP A 32 6.04 -17.06 -6.74
CA ASP A 32 6.22 -17.92 -7.93
C ASP A 32 7.65 -18.44 -8.08
N LEU A 33 8.67 -17.63 -7.76
CA LEU A 33 10.08 -18.05 -7.78
C LEU A 33 10.36 -19.08 -6.67
N LEU A 34 9.84 -18.88 -5.46
CA LEU A 34 9.94 -19.83 -4.36
C LEU A 34 9.28 -21.17 -4.72
N ALA A 35 8.06 -21.12 -5.28
CA ALA A 35 7.37 -22.33 -5.73
C ALA A 35 8.17 -23.10 -6.80
N LYS A 36 8.81 -22.40 -7.75
CA LYS A 36 9.70 -23.01 -8.74
C LYS A 36 10.93 -23.66 -8.10
N LYS A 37 11.51 -23.03 -7.08
CA LYS A 37 12.65 -23.57 -6.34
C LYS A 37 12.28 -24.87 -5.62
N ASP A 38 11.13 -24.89 -4.96
CA ASP A 38 10.61 -26.09 -4.28
C ASP A 38 10.32 -27.23 -5.27
N GLN A 39 9.73 -26.91 -6.42
CA GLN A 39 9.51 -27.89 -7.50
C GLN A 39 10.81 -28.48 -8.02
N LEU A 40 11.87 -27.69 -8.17
CA LEU A 40 13.18 -28.20 -8.59
C LEU A 40 13.82 -29.09 -7.53
N ALA A 41 13.69 -28.73 -6.25
CA ALA A 41 14.17 -29.56 -5.15
C ALA A 41 13.45 -30.92 -5.12
N ALA A 42 12.13 -30.94 -5.30
CA ALA A 42 11.35 -32.17 -5.39
C ALA A 42 11.74 -33.04 -6.60
N GLN A 43 12.01 -32.42 -7.75
CA GLN A 43 12.50 -33.14 -8.94
C GLN A 43 13.87 -33.80 -8.69
N LEU A 44 14.78 -33.09 -8.01
CA LEU A 44 16.10 -33.64 -7.68
C LEU A 44 15.99 -34.87 -6.77
N VAL A 45 15.16 -34.79 -5.73
CA VAL A 45 14.92 -35.92 -4.81
C VAL A 45 14.34 -37.12 -5.56
N SER A 46 13.33 -36.91 -6.40
CA SER A 46 12.73 -38.00 -7.19
C SER A 46 13.75 -38.66 -8.14
N GLU A 47 14.63 -37.88 -8.75
CA GLU A 47 15.66 -38.43 -9.64
C GLU A 47 16.74 -39.18 -8.86
N GLN A 48 17.11 -38.68 -7.68
CA GLN A 48 18.03 -39.36 -6.77
C GLN A 48 17.50 -40.72 -6.31
N GLU A 49 16.21 -40.80 -5.95
CA GLU A 49 15.57 -42.06 -5.54
C GLU A 49 15.57 -43.11 -6.67
N LYS A 50 15.30 -42.69 -7.92
CA LYS A 50 15.36 -43.58 -9.08
C LYS A 50 16.76 -44.15 -9.29
N VAL A 51 17.79 -43.30 -9.21
CA VAL A 51 19.18 -43.75 -9.36
C VAL A 51 19.59 -44.66 -8.21
N ALA A 52 19.19 -44.36 -6.98
CA ALA A 52 19.46 -45.20 -5.81
C ALA A 52 18.81 -46.60 -5.93
N SER A 53 17.66 -46.71 -6.62
CA SER A 53 17.01 -48.00 -6.92
C SER A 53 17.65 -48.76 -8.09
N SER A 54 18.51 -48.10 -8.87
CA SER A 54 19.25 -48.68 -9.99
C SER A 54 20.65 -49.11 -9.57
N GLN A 55 21.13 -50.25 -10.06
CA GLN A 55 22.45 -50.79 -9.70
C GLN A 55 23.59 -50.19 -10.55
N VAL A 56 23.28 -49.24 -11.43
CA VAL A 56 24.22 -48.57 -12.33
C VAL A 56 24.31 -47.08 -11.96
N VAL A 57 25.51 -46.63 -11.61
CA VAL A 57 25.81 -45.20 -11.45
C VAL A 57 25.81 -44.56 -12.84
N ASP A 58 24.82 -43.72 -13.11
CA ASP A 58 24.61 -43.10 -14.42
C ASP A 58 25.24 -41.70 -14.49
N ILE A 59 26.13 -41.47 -15.46
CA ILE A 59 26.69 -40.15 -15.79
C ILE A 59 25.56 -39.13 -16.06
N SER A 60 24.40 -39.60 -16.52
CA SER A 60 23.21 -38.79 -16.72
C SER A 60 22.73 -38.10 -15.43
N TYR A 61 22.84 -38.76 -14.28
CA TYR A 61 22.47 -38.17 -12.99
C TYR A 61 23.41 -37.04 -12.57
N ALA A 62 24.73 -37.22 -12.76
CA ALA A 62 25.70 -36.19 -12.42
C ALA A 62 25.48 -34.90 -13.25
N ASN A 63 25.21 -35.06 -14.54
CA ASN A 63 24.86 -33.93 -15.41
C ASN A 63 23.53 -33.28 -15.02
N PHE A 64 22.52 -34.08 -14.66
CA PHE A 64 21.23 -33.58 -14.19
C PHE A 64 21.37 -32.78 -12.89
N ALA A 65 22.07 -33.32 -11.89
CA ALA A 65 22.31 -32.66 -10.62
C ALA A 65 23.05 -31.32 -10.82
N ALA A 66 24.09 -31.28 -11.66
CA ALA A 66 24.80 -30.04 -11.98
C ALA A 66 23.88 -28.99 -12.63
N ALA A 67 23.01 -29.41 -13.56
CA ALA A 67 22.05 -28.51 -14.19
C ALA A 67 21.00 -27.97 -13.21
N ILE A 68 20.54 -28.79 -12.26
CA ILE A 68 19.63 -28.36 -11.20
C ILE A 68 20.31 -27.34 -10.28
N THR A 69 21.54 -27.60 -9.84
CA THR A 69 22.31 -26.66 -9.01
C THR A 69 22.45 -25.30 -9.68
N GLN A 70 22.87 -25.28 -10.96
CA GLN A 70 22.99 -24.03 -11.71
C GLN A 70 21.65 -23.27 -11.82
N ARG A 71 20.53 -24.01 -11.94
CA ARG A 71 19.21 -23.40 -12.01
C ARG A 71 18.75 -22.86 -10.66
N GLN A 72 19.10 -23.53 -9.56
CA GLN A 72 18.85 -23.05 -8.20
C GLN A 72 19.63 -21.77 -7.90
N GLU A 73 20.91 -21.71 -8.27
CA GLU A 73 21.74 -20.50 -8.14
C GLU A 73 21.09 -19.30 -8.85
N LYS A 74 20.64 -19.48 -10.09
CA LYS A 74 19.94 -18.42 -10.84
C LYS A 74 18.62 -17.98 -10.20
N LEU A 75 17.86 -18.92 -9.63
CA LEU A 75 16.63 -18.58 -8.91
C LEU A 75 16.93 -17.82 -7.63
N ASP A 76 18.02 -18.16 -6.94
CA ASP A 76 18.44 -17.47 -5.72
C ASP A 76 18.92 -16.05 -6.02
N GLU A 77 19.67 -15.85 -7.10
CA GLU A 77 20.01 -14.51 -7.60
C GLU A 77 18.75 -13.70 -7.91
N SER A 78 17.79 -14.29 -8.64
CA SER A 78 16.52 -13.64 -8.99
C SER A 78 15.67 -13.31 -7.76
N LEU A 79 15.71 -14.17 -6.73
CA LEU A 79 15.01 -13.95 -5.46
C LEU A 79 15.60 -12.76 -4.70
N VAL A 80 16.93 -12.66 -4.64
CA VAL A 80 17.60 -11.52 -4.01
C VAL A 80 17.24 -10.21 -4.72
N GLU A 81 17.25 -10.21 -6.05
CA GLU A 81 16.88 -9.03 -6.84
C GLU A 81 15.41 -8.60 -6.59
N ILE A 82 14.48 -9.55 -6.54
CA ILE A 82 13.07 -9.22 -6.33
C ILE A 82 12.77 -8.80 -4.89
N GLU A 83 13.45 -9.39 -3.90
CA GLU A 83 13.36 -8.96 -2.51
C GLU A 83 13.84 -7.53 -2.33
N ALA A 84 14.97 -7.16 -2.96
CA ALA A 84 15.44 -5.78 -2.97
C ALA A 84 14.40 -4.84 -3.63
N SER A 85 13.81 -5.25 -4.75
CA SER A 85 12.76 -4.50 -5.45
C SER A 85 11.50 -4.32 -4.59
N ILE A 86 11.12 -5.34 -3.82
CA ILE A 86 10.00 -5.32 -2.88
C ILE A 86 10.25 -4.30 -1.76
N GLU A 87 11.44 -4.30 -1.16
CA GLU A 87 11.79 -3.34 -0.11
C GLU A 87 11.77 -1.90 -0.65
N GLU A 88 12.33 -1.65 -1.84
CA GLU A 88 12.23 -0.34 -2.48
C GLU A 88 10.77 0.05 -2.73
N MET A 89 9.93 -0.86 -3.21
CA MET A 89 8.52 -0.59 -3.46
C MET A 89 7.75 -0.31 -2.16
N LYS A 90 8.06 -1.00 -1.05
CA LYS A 90 7.49 -0.71 0.27
C LYS A 90 7.81 0.72 0.72
N ASP A 91 9.04 1.17 0.51
CA ASP A 91 9.42 2.56 0.79
C ASP A 91 8.63 3.56 -0.07
N GLN A 92 8.44 3.25 -1.36
CA GLN A 92 7.65 4.10 -2.26
C GLN A 92 6.17 4.16 -1.87
N VAL A 93 5.59 3.06 -1.38
CA VAL A 93 4.22 2.98 -0.82
C VAL A 93 4.14 3.82 0.44
N ALA A 94 5.11 3.68 1.36
CA ALA A 94 5.15 4.44 2.60
C ALA A 94 5.24 5.95 2.34
N GLU A 95 6.06 6.37 1.38
CA GLU A 95 6.19 7.78 1.01
C GLU A 95 4.90 8.32 0.38
N SER A 96 4.26 7.55 -0.50
CA SER A 96 2.96 7.94 -1.09
C SER A 96 1.87 8.09 -0.03
N PHE A 97 1.89 7.22 0.98
CA PHE A 97 0.96 7.29 2.10
C PHE A 97 1.19 8.54 2.96
N LYS A 98 2.45 8.90 3.25
CA LYS A 98 2.79 10.14 3.98
C LYS A 98 2.28 11.37 3.24
N GLU A 99 2.48 11.44 1.93
CA GLU A 99 2.03 12.58 1.12
C GLU A 99 0.50 12.68 1.11
N LEU A 100 -0.22 11.55 0.95
CA LEU A 100 -1.67 11.51 1.12
C LEU A 100 -2.11 12.06 2.49
N LYS A 101 -1.46 11.64 3.58
CA LYS A 101 -1.79 12.09 4.94
C LYS A 101 -1.61 13.58 5.14
N LYS A 102 -0.61 14.18 4.50
CA LYS A 102 -0.41 15.63 4.53
C LYS A 102 -1.63 16.37 3.97
N TYR A 103 -2.17 15.94 2.83
CA TYR A 103 -3.37 16.58 2.26
C TYR A 103 -4.62 16.34 3.10
N GLU A 104 -4.81 15.14 3.64
CA GLU A 104 -5.95 14.84 4.53
C GLU A 104 -5.93 15.74 5.79
N VAL A 105 -4.76 15.98 6.39
CA VAL A 105 -4.62 16.91 7.53
C VAL A 105 -4.96 18.35 7.14
N VAL A 106 -4.53 18.80 5.96
CA VAL A 106 -4.85 20.16 5.47
C VAL A 106 -6.35 20.31 5.23
N GLU A 107 -7.00 19.31 4.62
CA GLU A 107 -8.45 19.29 4.42
C GLU A 107 -9.20 19.34 5.76
N GLN A 108 -8.80 18.51 6.73
CA GLN A 108 -9.41 18.48 8.05
C GLN A 108 -9.34 19.86 8.72
N ARG A 109 -8.17 20.50 8.72
CA ARG A 109 -7.98 21.85 9.29
C ARG A 109 -8.85 22.90 8.59
N GLU A 110 -8.99 22.81 7.27
CA GLU A 110 -9.88 23.72 6.53
C GLU A 110 -11.34 23.49 6.90
N ARG A 111 -11.78 22.24 7.00
CA ARG A 111 -13.14 21.88 7.41
C ARG A 111 -13.47 22.39 8.82
N GLU A 112 -12.53 22.26 9.75
CA GLU A 112 -12.66 22.80 11.11
C GLU A 112 -12.77 24.33 11.10
N ARG A 113 -11.95 25.02 10.31
CA ARG A 113 -12.07 26.49 10.14
C ARG A 113 -13.42 26.91 9.58
N GLN A 114 -13.95 26.19 8.60
CA GLN A 114 -15.26 26.51 8.01
C GLN A 114 -16.39 26.30 9.03
N ARG A 115 -16.38 25.17 9.76
CA ARG A 115 -17.33 24.92 10.85
C ARG A 115 -17.27 25.98 11.93
N ALA A 116 -16.08 26.39 12.35
CA ALA A 116 -15.91 27.44 13.36
C ALA A 116 -16.47 28.80 12.87
N LYS A 117 -16.28 29.14 11.59
CA LYS A 117 -16.86 30.36 10.99
C LYS A 117 -18.38 30.29 10.94
N GLU A 118 -18.93 29.16 10.53
CA GLU A 118 -20.38 28.94 10.48
C GLU A 118 -21.02 29.04 11.87
N ASN A 119 -20.43 28.37 12.87
CA ASN A 119 -20.90 28.46 14.25
C ASN A 119 -20.85 29.89 14.80
N ARG A 120 -19.77 30.65 14.52
CA ARG A 120 -19.66 32.06 14.93
C ARG A 120 -20.73 32.93 14.28
N ARG A 121 -21.02 32.68 12.99
CA ARG A 121 -22.08 33.40 12.27
C ARG A 121 -23.46 33.09 12.85
N GLN A 122 -23.77 31.82 13.06
CA GLN A 122 -25.04 31.39 13.67
C GLN A 122 -25.21 31.98 15.08
N GLN A 123 -24.15 32.00 15.90
CA GLN A 123 -24.20 32.62 17.22
C GLN A 123 -24.50 34.12 17.14
N ALA A 124 -23.83 34.85 16.25
CA ALA A 124 -24.09 36.28 16.07
C ALA A 124 -25.54 36.56 15.63
N GLU A 125 -26.08 35.76 14.71
CA GLU A 125 -27.49 35.87 14.27
C GLU A 125 -28.47 35.62 15.43
N LEU A 126 -28.20 34.63 16.28
CA LEU A 126 -29.02 34.34 17.47
C LEU A 126 -28.95 35.47 18.51
N ASP A 127 -27.76 36.01 18.75
CA ASP A 127 -27.55 37.12 19.70
C ASP A 127 -28.29 38.38 19.23
N GLU A 128 -28.25 38.69 17.92
CA GLU A 128 -29.00 39.80 17.33
C GLU A 128 -30.51 39.64 17.51
N LEU A 129 -31.05 38.44 17.26
CA LEU A 129 -32.47 38.14 17.46
C LEU A 129 -32.87 38.29 18.93
N ALA A 130 -32.04 37.80 19.86
CA ALA A 130 -32.29 37.93 21.30
C ALA A 130 -32.36 39.40 21.73
N ILE A 131 -31.44 40.25 21.24
CA ILE A 131 -31.45 41.69 21.51
C ILE A 131 -32.73 42.35 20.96
N GLN A 132 -33.12 42.02 19.72
CA GLN A 132 -34.34 42.56 19.11
C GLN A 132 -35.61 42.17 19.89
N MET A 133 -35.72 40.92 20.31
CA MET A 133 -36.83 40.44 21.14
C MET A 133 -36.88 41.16 22.48
N HIS A 134 -35.73 41.32 23.14
CA HIS A 134 -35.65 42.01 24.43
C HIS A 134 -36.04 43.49 24.32
N ARG A 135 -35.63 44.19 23.25
CA ARG A 135 -36.05 45.58 22.98
C ARG A 135 -37.56 45.67 22.76
N ARG A 136 -38.14 44.75 21.97
CA ARG A 136 -39.58 44.72 21.70
C ARG A 136 -40.41 44.49 22.97
N ASN A 137 -39.95 43.62 23.86
CA ASN A 137 -40.65 43.37 25.13
C ASN A 137 -40.57 44.58 26.07
N ASN A 138 -39.42 45.25 26.15
CA ASN A 138 -39.29 46.47 26.96
C ASN A 138 -40.18 47.61 26.44
N MET A 139 -40.33 47.76 25.11
CA MET A 139 -41.25 48.77 24.53
C MET A 139 -42.73 48.47 24.75
N ARG A 140 -43.10 47.23 25.09
CA ARG A 140 -44.50 46.83 25.35
C ARG A 140 -44.88 46.92 26.83
N ALA A 141 -43.89 47.00 27.72
CA ALA A 141 -44.06 46.98 29.16
C ALA A 141 -43.96 48.37 29.82
N GLY A 142 -43.61 49.41 29.05
CA GLY A 142 -43.66 50.82 29.46
C GLY A 142 -44.75 51.56 28.69
#